data_AF-A0A329RXW6-F1
#
_entry.id   AF-A0A329RXW6-F1
#
_cell.length_a   1.000
_cell.length_b   1.000
_cell.length_c   1.000
_cell.angle_alpha   90.00
_cell.angle_beta   90.00
_cell.angle_gamma   90.00
#
_symmetry.space_group_name_H-M   'P 1'
#
loop_
_entity.id
_entity.type
_entity.pdbx_description
1 polymer ?
#
loop_
_entity_poly.entity_id
_entity_poly.type
_entity_poly.pdbx_seq_one_letter_code
_entity_poly.pdbx_strand_id
1 'polypeptide(L)'
;MLQDAGTKKRKATYLRRKEEHDALQDQIQEIERQLTELRAKNDGGVTQLQELIAAVGLNTTMKNAVEQQQLKVAMAQSSVSQWLQNQSVHPMNNFIHLGREWTERRETLLSMKDERLARGFRYVTAWCQHLAALKPHLSEERLKMQMGISAVFITR
;
A
#
# COMPACT_ATOMS: atom_id res chain seq x y z
N MET A 1 52.12 38.47 56.22
CA MET A 1 51.26 39.58 55.77
C MET A 1 49.87 39.38 56.38
N LEU A 2 49.28 40.48 56.85
CA LEU A 2 48.19 40.54 57.83
C LEU A 2 46.96 39.69 57.47
N GLN A 3 46.62 38.76 58.36
CA GLN A 3 45.26 38.22 58.48
C GLN A 3 44.42 39.27 59.22
N ASP A 4 43.55 39.96 58.48
CA ASP A 4 42.52 40.81 59.08
C ASP A 4 41.42 39.90 59.67
N ALA A 5 41.61 39.50 60.92
CA ALA A 5 40.58 38.84 61.71
C ALA A 5 39.55 39.89 62.17
N GLY A 6 38.73 40.36 61.22
CA GLY A 6 37.59 41.21 61.49
C GLY A 6 36.62 40.53 62.46
N THR A 7 36.49 41.08 63.66
CA THR A 7 35.53 40.63 64.68
C THR A 7 34.12 40.64 64.09
N LYS A 8 33.50 39.44 63.95
CA LYS A 8 32.13 39.29 63.48
C LYS A 8 31.17 39.96 64.47
N LYS A 9 30.83 41.23 64.24
CA LYS A 9 29.81 41.94 65.01
C LYS A 9 28.48 41.21 64.88
N ARG A 10 27.82 40.92 66.00
CA ARG A 10 26.49 40.30 66.02
C ARG A 10 25.51 41.21 65.27
N LYS A 11 24.91 40.71 64.19
CA LYS A 11 23.81 41.40 63.49
C LYS A 11 22.60 41.49 64.42
N ALA A 12 21.88 42.61 64.37
CA ALA A 12 20.63 42.77 65.08
C ALA A 12 19.58 41.76 64.56
N THR A 13 18.76 41.23 65.45
CA THR A 13 17.83 40.12 65.18
C THR A 13 16.85 40.43 64.03
N TYR A 14 16.42 41.69 63.89
CA TYR A 14 15.53 42.13 62.82
C TYR A 14 16.19 42.07 61.43
N LEU A 15 17.45 42.49 61.31
CA LEU A 15 18.20 42.43 60.05
C LEU A 15 18.36 40.98 59.58
N ARG A 16 18.67 40.08 60.50
CA ARG A 16 18.77 38.65 60.18
C ARG A 16 17.45 38.07 59.70
N ARG A 17 16.34 38.40 60.36
CA ARG A 17 14.99 37.96 59.92
C ARG A 17 14.60 38.53 58.56
N LYS A 18 14.97 39.78 58.27
CA LYS A 18 14.74 40.40 56.98
C LYS A 18 15.55 39.71 55.87
N GLU A 19 16.85 39.48 56.11
CA GLU A 19 17.70 38.72 55.18
C GLU A 19 17.16 37.30 54.93
N GLU A 20 16.70 36.60 55.98
CA GLU A 20 16.07 35.28 55.87
C GLU A 20 14.74 35.32 55.09
N HIS A 21 13.92 36.35 55.31
CA HIS A 21 12.67 36.56 54.58
C HIS A 21 12.92 36.85 53.10
N ASP A 22 13.85 37.76 52.79
CA ASP A 22 14.20 38.13 51.43
C ASP A 22 14.79 36.91 50.68
N ALA A 23 15.66 36.12 51.32
CA ALA A 23 16.20 34.89 50.74
C ALA A 23 15.13 33.82 50.46
N LEU A 24 14.14 33.67 51.35
CA LEU A 24 13.01 32.77 51.12
C LEU A 24 12.12 33.28 49.97
N GLN A 25 11.95 34.59 49.87
CA GLN A 25 11.15 35.19 48.81
C GLN A 25 11.81 35.03 47.43
N ASP A 26 13.14 35.16 47.36
CA ASP A 26 13.91 34.86 46.15
C ASP A 26 13.79 33.38 45.75
N GLN A 27 13.81 32.46 46.72
CA GLN A 27 13.61 31.03 46.45
C GLN A 27 12.21 30.72 45.93
N ILE A 28 11.18 31.36 46.47
CA ILE A 28 9.80 31.22 45.98
C ILE A 28 9.72 31.68 44.52
N GLN A 29 10.29 32.85 44.21
CA GLN A 29 10.29 33.36 42.84
C GLN A 29 11.02 32.45 41.86
N GLU A 30 12.16 31.88 42.26
CA GLU A 30 12.90 30.94 41.40
C GLU A 30 12.12 29.63 41.18
N ILE A 31 11.48 29.10 42.23
CA ILE A 31 10.65 27.90 42.11
C ILE A 31 9.43 28.15 41.22
N GLU A 32 8.77 29.30 41.36
CA GLU A 32 7.66 29.69 40.50
C GLU A 32 8.10 29.80 39.04
N ARG A 33 9.26 30.41 38.77
CA ARG A 33 9.85 30.48 37.43
C ARG A 33 10.05 29.08 36.84
N GLN A 34 10.67 28.17 37.61
CA GLN A 34 10.90 26.79 37.18
C GLN A 34 9.58 26.03 36.93
N LEU A 35 8.57 26.24 37.77
CA LEU A 35 7.24 25.67 37.59
C LEU A 35 6.58 26.15 36.29
N THR A 36 6.65 27.46 36.00
CA THR A 36 6.09 27.99 34.74
C THR A 36 6.79 27.42 33.51
N GLU A 37 8.12 27.27 33.55
CA GLU A 37 8.89 26.70 32.45
C GLU A 37 8.56 25.21 32.24
N LEU A 38 8.48 24.43 33.33
CA LEU A 38 8.10 23.02 33.27
C LEU A 38 6.68 22.84 32.74
N ARG A 39 5.75 23.70 33.15
CA ARG A 39 4.36 23.65 32.69
C ARG A 39 4.26 23.96 31.19
N ALA A 40 4.96 24.99 30.72
CA ALA A 40 5.01 25.32 29.30
C ALA A 40 5.61 24.18 28.45
N LYS A 41 6.67 23.51 28.94
CA LYS A 41 7.24 22.33 28.28
C LYS A 41 6.27 21.16 28.25
N ASN A 42 5.55 20.92 29.35
CA ASN A 42 4.56 19.85 29.44
C ASN A 42 3.37 20.10 28.49
N ASP A 43 2.87 21.33 28.41
CA ASP A 43 1.78 21.71 27.51
C ASP A 43 2.16 21.52 26.03
N GLY A 44 3.41 21.82 25.67
CA GLY A 44 3.98 21.49 24.36
C GLY A 44 4.04 19.99 24.07
N GLY A 45 4.37 19.18 25.08
CA GLY A 45 4.35 17.72 24.96
C GLY A 45 2.95 17.14 24.79
N VAL A 46 1.96 17.67 25.53
CA VAL A 46 0.54 17.25 25.44
C VAL A 46 -0.04 17.59 24.06
N THR A 47 0.24 18.79 23.54
CA THR A 47 -0.21 19.20 22.20
C THR A 47 0.40 18.34 21.10
N GLN A 48 1.72 18.08 21.16
CA GLN A 48 2.40 17.20 20.20
C GLN A 48 1.86 15.76 20.23
N LEU A 49 1.54 15.24 21.43
CA LEU A 49 0.97 13.90 21.58
C LEU A 49 -0.46 13.84 21.02
N GLN A 50 -1.27 14.88 21.21
CA GLN A 50 -2.60 15.01 20.62
C GLN A 50 -2.55 15.03 19.09
N GLU A 51 -1.62 15.80 18.50
CA GLU A 51 -1.38 15.85 17.06
C GLU A 51 -0.94 14.49 16.51
N LEU A 52 -0.05 13.79 17.22
CA LEU A 52 0.39 12.46 16.83
C LEU A 52 -0.76 11.45 16.85
N ILE A 53 -1.61 11.47 17.88
CA ILE A 53 -2.81 10.62 17.95
C ILE A 53 -3.73 10.89 16.76
N ALA A 54 -3.97 12.17 16.44
CA ALA A 54 -4.79 12.54 15.29
C ALA A 54 -4.19 12.02 13.97
N ALA A 55 -2.87 12.18 13.78
CA ALA A 55 -2.17 11.69 12.59
C ALA A 55 -2.21 10.16 12.47
N VAL A 56 -2.06 9.42 13.58
CA VAL A 56 -2.18 7.95 13.60
C VAL A 56 -3.60 7.52 13.27
N GLY A 57 -4.61 8.23 13.79
CA GLY A 57 -6.02 8.00 13.47
C GLY A 57 -6.28 8.13 11.97
N LEU A 58 -5.83 9.22 11.36
CA LEU A 58 -5.96 9.45 9.91
C LEU A 58 -5.25 8.36 9.08
N ASN A 59 -4.02 8.00 9.45
CA ASN A 59 -3.29 6.92 8.77
C ASN A 59 -4.04 5.60 8.84
N THR A 60 -4.65 5.29 9.98
CA THR A 60 -5.44 4.07 10.17
C THR A 60 -6.67 4.09 9.26
N THR A 61 -7.39 5.22 9.20
CA THR A 61 -8.53 5.39 8.29
C THR A 61 -8.11 5.23 6.82
N MET A 62 -6.99 5.81 6.41
CA MET A 62 -6.47 5.68 5.05
C MET A 62 -6.09 4.23 4.72
N LYS A 63 -5.42 3.53 5.64
CA LYS A 63 -5.10 2.10 5.49
C LYS A 63 -6.36 1.26 5.28
N ASN A 64 -7.36 1.46 6.12
CA ASN A 64 -8.64 0.75 6.01
C ASN A 64 -9.32 1.03 4.67
N ALA A 65 -9.27 2.27 4.17
CA ALA A 65 -9.82 2.61 2.86
C ALA A 65 -9.09 1.90 1.71
N VAL A 66 -7.76 1.81 1.77
CA VAL A 66 -6.94 1.09 0.78
C VAL A 66 -7.26 -0.42 0.82
N GLU A 67 -7.33 -1.02 2.01
CA GLU A 67 -7.69 -2.44 2.16
C GLU A 67 -9.08 -2.75 1.59
N GLN A 68 -10.06 -1.88 1.85
CA GLN A 68 -11.40 -2.02 1.25
C GLN A 68 -11.39 -1.91 -0.27
N GLN A 69 -10.58 -1.01 -0.84
CA GLN A 69 -10.43 -0.90 -2.28
C GLN A 69 -9.77 -2.16 -2.87
N GLN A 70 -8.72 -2.68 -2.24
CA GLN A 70 -8.06 -3.91 -2.65
C GLN A 70 -9.04 -5.10 -2.62
N LEU A 71 -9.89 -5.20 -1.60
CA LEU A 71 -10.92 -6.23 -1.52
C LEU A 71 -11.91 -6.13 -2.68
N LYS A 72 -12.37 -4.92 -3.02
CA LYS A 72 -13.28 -4.70 -4.16
C LYS A 72 -12.63 -5.09 -5.49
N VAL A 73 -11.34 -4.78 -5.67
CA VAL A 73 -10.58 -5.19 -6.86
C VAL A 73 -10.45 -6.70 -6.92
N ALA A 74 -10.13 -7.37 -5.81
CA ALA A 74 -10.05 -8.83 -5.74
C ALA A 74 -11.40 -9.50 -6.04
N MET A 75 -12.51 -8.94 -5.55
CA MET A 75 -13.86 -9.41 -5.87
C MET A 75 -14.15 -9.28 -7.37
N ALA A 76 -13.86 -8.11 -7.97
CA ALA A 76 -14.04 -7.91 -9.41
C ALA A 76 -13.17 -8.87 -10.24
N GLN A 77 -11.90 -9.06 -9.86
CA GLN A 77 -11.00 -10.02 -10.50
C GLN A 77 -11.53 -11.46 -10.40
N SER A 78 -12.07 -11.87 -9.25
CA SER A 78 -12.67 -13.18 -9.06
C SER A 78 -13.90 -13.37 -9.95
N SER A 79 -14.81 -12.40 -9.99
CA SER A 79 -15.99 -12.45 -10.85
C SER A 79 -15.62 -12.51 -12.34
N VAL A 80 -14.62 -11.72 -12.77
CA VAL A 80 -14.12 -11.75 -14.15
C VAL A 80 -13.47 -13.10 -14.45
N SER A 81 -12.64 -13.64 -13.55
CA SER A 81 -12.02 -14.96 -13.73
C SER A 81 -13.05 -16.08 -13.83
N GLN A 82 -14.07 -16.07 -12.97
CA GLN A 82 -15.16 -17.04 -13.01
C GLN A 82 -15.95 -16.94 -14.31
N TRP A 83 -16.22 -15.70 -14.78
CA TRP A 83 -16.87 -15.46 -16.05
C TRP A 83 -16.03 -15.99 -17.23
N LEU A 84 -14.71 -15.72 -17.26
CA LEU A 84 -13.79 -16.25 -18.28
C LEU A 84 -13.70 -17.78 -18.26
N GLN A 85 -13.76 -18.41 -17.08
CA GLN A 85 -13.71 -19.88 -16.98
C GLN A 85 -15.00 -20.54 -17.48
N ASN A 86 -16.16 -19.92 -17.20
CA ASN A 86 -17.46 -20.45 -17.60
C ASN A 86 -17.79 -20.16 -19.06
N GLN A 87 -17.27 -19.08 -19.61
CA GLN A 87 -17.42 -18.76 -21.02
C GLN A 87 -16.26 -19.39 -21.79
N SER A 88 -16.56 -20.29 -22.74
CA SER A 88 -15.56 -20.84 -23.69
C SER A 88 -15.07 -19.79 -24.71
N VAL A 89 -14.96 -18.52 -24.30
CA VAL A 89 -14.67 -17.33 -25.11
C VAL A 89 -13.17 -17.17 -25.25
N HIS A 90 -12.49 -18.27 -25.56
CA HIS A 90 -11.21 -18.11 -26.23
C HIS A 90 -11.52 -17.44 -27.58
N PRO A 91 -10.92 -16.31 -27.95
CA PRO A 91 -11.21 -15.60 -29.21
C PRO A 91 -11.00 -16.44 -30.47
N MET A 92 -10.41 -17.63 -30.33
CA MET A 92 -10.27 -18.61 -31.39
C MET A 92 -11.41 -19.65 -31.44
N ASN A 93 -12.16 -19.82 -30.35
CA ASN A 93 -13.24 -20.80 -30.20
C ASN A 93 -14.58 -20.25 -30.74
N ASN A 94 -14.58 -19.91 -32.03
CA ASN A 94 -15.81 -19.58 -32.75
C ASN A 94 -16.23 -20.79 -33.59
N PHE A 95 -17.51 -21.14 -33.51
CA PHE A 95 -18.10 -22.18 -34.36
C PHE A 95 -17.90 -21.82 -35.84
N ILE A 96 -17.37 -22.78 -36.61
CA ILE A 96 -17.22 -22.67 -38.07
C ILE A 96 -18.20 -23.66 -38.68
N HIS A 97 -19.08 -23.17 -39.55
CA HIS A 97 -19.93 -24.01 -40.36
C HIS A 97 -19.20 -24.29 -41.67
N LEU A 98 -18.87 -25.56 -41.89
CA LEU A 98 -18.19 -26.00 -43.12
C LEU A 98 -19.19 -26.66 -44.05
N GLY A 99 -19.10 -26.33 -45.33
CA GLY A 99 -19.83 -27.02 -46.40
C GLY A 99 -19.52 -28.52 -46.45
N ARG A 100 -20.44 -29.30 -47.03
CA ARG A 100 -20.29 -30.76 -47.17
C ARG A 100 -19.27 -31.10 -48.26
N GLU A 101 -19.28 -30.32 -49.34
CA GLU A 101 -18.41 -30.47 -50.50
C GLU A 101 -16.98 -29.98 -50.22
N TRP A 102 -16.01 -30.68 -50.79
CA TRP A 102 -14.59 -30.42 -50.55
C TRP A 102 -14.16 -29.03 -51.04
N THR A 103 -14.63 -28.63 -52.22
CA THR A 103 -14.27 -27.36 -52.86
C THR A 103 -14.81 -26.17 -52.06
N GLU A 104 -16.08 -26.22 -51.67
CA GLU A 104 -16.76 -25.22 -50.84
C GLU A 104 -16.12 -25.10 -49.46
N ARG A 105 -15.76 -26.24 -48.84
CA ARG A 105 -15.03 -26.26 -47.56
C ARG A 105 -13.68 -25.57 -47.69
N ARG A 106 -12.91 -25.89 -48.73
CA ARG A 106 -11.58 -25.30 -48.94
C ARG A 106 -11.67 -23.80 -49.18
N GLU A 107 -12.63 -23.34 -49.98
CA GLU A 107 -12.87 -21.93 -50.23
C GLU A 107 -13.24 -21.18 -48.95
N THR A 108 -14.16 -21.72 -48.16
CA THR A 108 -14.55 -21.16 -46.86
C THR A 108 -13.38 -21.08 -45.88
N LEU A 109 -12.52 -22.10 -45.83
CA LEU A 109 -11.35 -22.08 -44.96
C LEU A 109 -10.28 -21.08 -45.42
N LEU A 110 -10.10 -20.93 -46.73
CA LEU A 110 -9.15 -19.96 -47.28
C LEU A 110 -9.63 -18.52 -47.07
N SER A 111 -10.92 -18.24 -47.24
CA SER A 111 -11.47 -16.90 -47.02
C SER A 111 -11.34 -16.47 -45.56
N MET A 112 -11.43 -17.41 -44.61
CA MET A 112 -11.28 -17.13 -43.17
C MET A 112 -9.83 -17.14 -42.67
N LYS A 113 -8.87 -17.67 -43.44
CA LYS A 113 -7.50 -17.94 -42.98
C LYS A 113 -6.83 -16.68 -42.43
N ASP A 114 -6.78 -15.62 -43.23
CA ASP A 114 -6.01 -14.41 -42.89
C ASP A 114 -6.64 -13.67 -41.71
N GLU A 115 -7.98 -13.63 -41.66
CA GLU A 115 -8.72 -13.06 -40.55
C GLU A 115 -8.49 -13.83 -39.23
N ARG A 116 -8.44 -15.18 -39.29
CA ARG A 116 -8.16 -16.03 -38.14
C ARG A 116 -6.72 -15.86 -37.64
N LEU A 117 -5.74 -15.80 -38.54
CA LEU A 117 -4.35 -15.56 -38.20
C LEU A 117 -4.15 -14.17 -37.58
N ALA A 118 -4.76 -13.13 -38.15
CA ALA A 118 -4.69 -11.78 -37.61
C ALA A 118 -5.30 -11.68 -36.20
N ARG A 119 -6.45 -12.33 -35.96
CA ARG A 119 -7.05 -12.40 -34.62
C ARG A 119 -6.17 -13.13 -33.61
N GLY A 120 -5.63 -14.28 -33.99
CA GLY A 120 -4.72 -15.05 -33.13
C GLY A 120 -3.47 -14.25 -32.78
N PHE A 121 -2.85 -13.61 -33.77
CA PHE A 121 -1.68 -12.76 -33.57
C PHE A 121 -1.97 -11.58 -32.63
N ARG A 122 -3.09 -10.88 -32.84
CA ARG A 122 -3.52 -9.79 -31.95
C ARG A 122 -3.74 -10.27 -30.52
N TYR A 123 -4.38 -11.42 -30.34
CA TYR A 123 -4.61 -12.01 -29.03
C TYR A 123 -3.30 -12.32 -28.32
N VAL A 124 -2.40 -13.07 -28.96
CA VAL A 124 -1.09 -13.41 -28.39
C VAL A 124 -0.28 -12.16 -28.08
N THR A 125 -0.28 -11.18 -28.98
CA THR A 125 0.43 -9.90 -28.77
C THR A 125 -0.10 -9.15 -27.55
N ALA A 126 -1.42 -8.99 -27.43
CA ALA A 126 -2.05 -8.31 -26.30
C ALA A 126 -1.88 -9.09 -24.98
N TRP A 127 -1.87 -10.42 -25.05
CA TRP A 127 -1.64 -11.28 -23.90
C TRP A 127 -0.19 -11.18 -23.42
N CYS A 128 0.78 -11.27 -24.35
CA CYS A 128 2.20 -11.10 -24.07
C CYS A 128 2.57 -9.71 -23.55
N GLN A 129 1.82 -8.64 -23.88
CA GLN A 129 2.04 -7.31 -23.30
C GLN A 129 1.85 -7.26 -21.78
N HIS A 130 0.97 -8.11 -21.24
CA HIS A 130 0.64 -8.15 -19.81
C HIS A 130 1.40 -9.25 -19.05
N LEU A 131 2.00 -10.20 -19.75
CA LEU A 131 2.92 -11.19 -19.18
C LEU A 131 4.31 -10.57 -19.11
N ALA A 132 4.89 -10.50 -17.91
CA ALA A 132 6.23 -9.95 -17.71
C ALA A 132 7.22 -10.61 -18.69
N ALA A 133 7.83 -9.79 -19.56
CA ALA A 133 8.67 -10.20 -20.69
C ALA A 133 9.89 -11.08 -20.35
N LEU A 134 10.15 -11.34 -19.06
CA LEU A 134 11.31 -12.07 -18.55
C LEU A 134 10.95 -13.39 -17.85
N LYS A 135 9.67 -13.74 -17.71
CA LYS A 135 9.28 -15.01 -17.09
C LYS A 135 8.84 -16.00 -18.18
N PRO A 136 9.52 -17.16 -18.33
CA PRO A 136 9.09 -18.18 -19.26
C PRO A 136 7.73 -18.70 -18.79
N HIS A 137 6.68 -18.30 -19.51
CA HIS A 137 5.32 -18.73 -19.27
C HIS A 137 4.95 -19.75 -20.35
N LEU A 138 4.86 -21.03 -19.96
CA LEU A 138 4.31 -22.09 -20.79
C LEU A 138 2.82 -22.23 -20.46
N SER A 139 1.93 -21.85 -21.37
CA SER A 139 0.51 -22.17 -21.26
C SER A 139 0.23 -23.47 -22.00
N GLU A 140 0.06 -24.55 -21.25
CA GLU A 140 -0.45 -25.80 -21.77
C GLU A 140 -1.99 -25.74 -21.77
N GLU A 141 -2.56 -24.93 -22.67
CA GLU A 141 -4.01 -24.99 -22.92
C GLU A 141 -4.34 -26.29 -23.64
N ARG A 142 -4.61 -27.35 -22.85
CA ARG A 142 -5.19 -28.58 -23.40
C ARG A 142 -6.57 -28.25 -23.96
N LEU A 143 -6.65 -28.09 -25.28
CA LEU A 143 -7.90 -28.17 -26.02
C LEU A 143 -8.50 -29.56 -25.78
N LYS A 144 -9.41 -29.66 -24.80
CA LYS A 144 -10.25 -30.83 -24.64
C LYS A 144 -11.19 -30.86 -25.84
N MET A 145 -10.85 -31.64 -26.86
CA MET A 145 -11.84 -32.05 -27.85
C MET A 145 -12.91 -32.87 -27.11
N GLN A 146 -14.17 -32.46 -27.20
CA GLN A 146 -15.35 -33.15 -26.63
C GLN A 146 -15.52 -34.60 -27.16
N MET A 147 -14.68 -35.02 -28.11
CA MET A 147 -14.63 -36.37 -28.67
C MET A 147 -13.20 -36.90 -28.45
N GLY A 148 -13.07 -37.94 -27.63
CA GLY A 148 -11.80 -38.50 -27.17
C GLY A 148 -10.92 -39.12 -28.25
N ILE A 149 -10.27 -38.29 -29.06
CA ILE A 149 -9.13 -38.67 -29.90
C ILE A 149 -8.00 -37.67 -29.61
N SER A 150 -7.02 -38.09 -28.81
CA SER A 150 -5.76 -37.37 -28.65
C SER A 150 -4.97 -37.44 -29.96
N ALA A 151 -4.95 -36.35 -30.72
CA ALA A 151 -3.98 -36.17 -31.79
C ALA A 151 -2.70 -35.54 -31.21
N VAL A 152 -1.70 -36.38 -30.94
CA VAL A 152 -0.34 -35.93 -30.65
C VAL A 152 0.30 -35.57 -32.00
N PHE A 153 0.36 -34.29 -32.33
CA PHE A 153 1.23 -33.81 -33.41
C PHE A 153 2.64 -33.62 -32.83
N ILE A 154 3.45 -34.67 -32.94
CA ILE A 154 4.92 -34.54 -32.85
C ILE A 154 5.38 -33.98 -34.19
N THR A 155 5.76 -32.71 -34.23
CA THR A 155 6.62 -32.18 -35.28
C THR A 155 8.05 -32.62 -34.99
N ARG A 156 8.65 -33.25 -36.01
CA ARG A 156 9.99 -33.84 -36.03
C ARG A 156 11.10 -32.83 -35.80
#